data_AF-A0A1G0ZYL4-F1
#
_entry.id   AF-A0A1G0ZYL4-F1
#
_cell.length_a   1.000
_cell.length_b   1.000
_cell.length_c   1.000
_cell.angle_alpha   90.00
_cell.angle_beta   90.00
_cell.angle_gamma   90.00
#
_symmetry.space_group_name_H-M   'P 1'
#
loop_
_entity.id
_entity.type
_entity.pdbx_description
1 polymer ?
#
loop_
_entity_poly.entity_id
_entity_poly.type
_entity_poly.pdbx_seq_one_letter_code
_entity_poly.pdbx_strand_id
1 'polypeptide(L)'
;MANERTLTVIAGMGLLCFITLGPFPADCRAGEDDWLRPLGPPPQAAPRRISGGEGVPPLPLPATPLRRSERKREPKPPTLIGKVMWGEKAMFTYGNGSTAEVADWNQCPGDLQQILRKSQWRFELPYAGEAFPLSEFSGEPEAMPVLLFNGSRTIKLDARQIAVLRAYVLRGGMVVFDSIAGSPYFYAGARTITEAAFPECAIRTLPPDHPLYHMLADVDTVRYPKNLDSDKPFLEGVYVGSRVGILLSKYGLGCSWDDREVPLIQEAIYYDVESGNKIGINLVAYAVGYAAAGREEAKPELFGALDEQHPTDEFVFAQVEHEGAWNVHPGAASALLVQLRQSTALKVSLKRVSVKPGQDDLSGYSFLYLTGLDDFRLDESSRAALRGFLKHSGTLLINNGLGLRSFDAVARREIAALLPGARLVPLPPTHPLYTAVFKIDRSRYTPAVVKATPDITYPVLEGIEVDGDVRVIYSPYDIESAWLGCEYPLARAYEPYSGTQLGVNIMMYAATH
;
A
#
# COMPACT_ATOMS: atom_id res chain seq x y z
N MET A 1 51.08 -68.32 -25.54
CA MET A 1 51.24 -67.07 -26.32
C MET A 1 50.45 -65.99 -25.56
N ALA A 2 50.85 -65.47 -24.40
CA ALA A 2 52.11 -64.88 -23.93
C ALA A 2 52.45 -63.53 -24.60
N ASN A 3 51.97 -62.44 -23.98
CA ASN A 3 52.65 -61.17 -23.73
C ASN A 3 51.64 -60.28 -22.94
N GLU A 4 51.61 -60.26 -21.62
CA GLU A 4 52.52 -59.55 -20.70
C GLU A 4 52.88 -58.13 -21.15
N ARG A 5 52.46 -57.11 -20.38
CA ARG A 5 53.42 -56.40 -19.51
C ARG A 5 52.74 -55.47 -18.50
N THR A 6 53.19 -55.68 -17.28
CA THR A 6 52.93 -55.00 -16.02
C THR A 6 53.72 -53.70 -15.89
N LEU A 7 53.22 -52.83 -15.00
CA LEU A 7 53.80 -51.59 -14.50
C LEU A 7 55.32 -51.61 -14.26
N THR A 8 55.96 -50.46 -14.48
CA THR A 8 57.16 -50.06 -13.73
C THR A 8 57.09 -48.56 -13.44
N VAL A 9 57.11 -48.25 -12.13
CA VAL A 9 57.20 -46.93 -11.53
C VAL A 9 58.67 -46.51 -11.53
N ILE A 10 59.00 -45.32 -12.06
CA ILE A 10 60.25 -44.60 -11.75
C ILE A 10 59.93 -43.11 -11.55
N ALA A 11 60.51 -42.59 -10.47
CA ALA A 11 60.37 -41.27 -9.90
C ALA A 11 60.81 -40.11 -10.81
N GLY A 12 60.11 -38.98 -10.68
CA GLY A 12 60.53 -37.68 -11.21
C GLY A 12 60.44 -36.61 -10.12
N MET A 13 61.60 -36.18 -9.65
CA MET A 13 61.83 -35.09 -8.68
C MET A 13 61.08 -33.81 -9.05
N GLY A 14 60.49 -33.19 -8.04
CA GLY A 14 59.78 -31.91 -8.14
C GLY A 14 60.71 -30.74 -8.43
N LEU A 15 60.27 -29.88 -9.36
CA LEU A 15 60.71 -28.51 -9.49
C LEU A 15 59.54 -27.62 -9.03
N LEU A 16 59.64 -27.04 -7.83
CA LEU A 16 58.70 -26.04 -7.33
C LEU A 16 58.85 -24.76 -8.18
N CYS A 17 57.91 -24.51 -9.08
CA CYS A 17 57.66 -23.17 -9.60
C CYS A 17 56.77 -22.43 -8.61
N PHE A 18 57.37 -21.52 -7.84
CA PHE A 18 56.63 -20.48 -7.11
C PHE A 18 55.94 -19.56 -8.12
N ILE A 19 54.65 -19.78 -8.35
CA ILE A 19 53.77 -18.77 -8.95
C ILE A 19 53.41 -17.81 -7.83
N THR A 20 54.07 -16.65 -7.81
CA THR A 20 53.64 -15.51 -7.00
C THR A 20 52.29 -15.04 -7.53
N LEU A 21 51.21 -15.43 -6.86
CA LEU A 21 49.90 -14.82 -6.98
C LEU A 21 50.04 -13.36 -6.54
N GLY A 22 50.14 -12.45 -7.51
CA GLY A 22 49.97 -11.02 -7.27
C GLY A 22 48.57 -10.75 -6.73
N PRO A 23 48.39 -9.68 -5.94
CA PRO A 23 47.08 -9.34 -5.40
C PRO A 23 46.13 -9.06 -6.56
N PHE A 24 45.08 -9.86 -6.66
CA PHE A 24 43.91 -9.53 -7.48
C PHE A 24 43.39 -8.16 -7.02
N PRO A 25 43.02 -7.25 -7.94
CA PRO A 25 42.34 -6.02 -7.54
C PRO A 25 41.04 -6.42 -6.84
N ALA A 26 40.87 -5.97 -5.61
CA ALA A 26 39.62 -6.09 -4.90
C ALA A 26 38.52 -5.43 -5.75
N ASP A 27 37.47 -6.19 -6.07
CA ASP A 27 36.23 -5.61 -6.55
C ASP A 27 35.73 -4.62 -5.47
N CYS A 28 35.96 -3.33 -5.70
CA CYS A 28 35.37 -2.24 -4.93
C CYS A 28 33.87 -2.20 -5.20
N ARG A 29 33.09 -3.12 -4.61
CA ARG A 29 31.68 -2.80 -4.35
C ARG A 29 31.68 -1.66 -3.33
N ALA A 30 31.06 -0.54 -3.69
CA ALA A 30 30.85 0.58 -2.79
C ALA A 30 30.25 0.06 -1.47
N GLY A 31 30.81 0.46 -0.33
CA GLY A 31 30.24 0.13 0.98
C GLY A 31 28.98 0.95 1.24
N GLU A 32 28.16 0.59 2.23
CA GLU A 32 26.99 1.43 2.58
C GLU A 32 27.39 2.86 2.98
N ASP A 33 28.60 3.06 3.51
CA ASP A 33 29.12 4.39 3.86
C ASP A 33 29.34 5.31 2.64
N ASP A 34 29.46 4.75 1.44
CA ASP A 34 29.53 5.56 0.21
C ASP A 34 28.20 6.21 -0.14
N TRP A 35 27.11 5.75 0.47
CA TRP A 35 25.77 6.32 0.32
C TRP A 35 25.48 7.43 1.34
N LEU A 36 26.23 7.50 2.45
CA LEU A 36 26.12 8.57 3.43
C LEU A 36 26.90 9.82 2.98
N ARG A 37 26.37 10.46 1.94
CA ARG A 37 26.91 11.70 1.35
C ARG A 37 25.86 12.80 1.38
N PRO A 38 26.25 14.09 1.40
CA PRO A 38 25.34 15.18 1.10
C PRO A 38 24.76 15.00 -0.31
N LEU A 39 23.46 15.25 -0.49
CA LEU A 39 22.86 15.15 -1.82
C LEU A 39 23.05 16.41 -2.66
N GLY A 40 23.37 17.56 -2.04
CA GLY A 40 23.56 18.83 -2.76
C GLY A 40 25.00 19.37 -2.72
N PRO A 41 25.25 20.48 -3.44
CA PRO A 41 26.48 21.25 -3.27
C PRO A 41 26.61 21.75 -1.82
N PRO A 42 27.84 22.11 -1.38
CA PRO A 42 28.07 22.59 -0.02
C PRO A 42 27.15 23.78 0.31
N PRO A 43 26.66 23.87 1.57
CA PRO A 43 25.77 24.95 1.98
C PRO A 43 26.43 26.30 1.70
N GLN A 44 25.69 27.20 1.02
CA GLN A 44 26.18 28.56 0.80
C GLN A 44 26.32 29.26 2.16
N ALA A 45 27.45 29.92 2.38
CA ALA A 45 27.69 30.66 3.62
C ALA A 45 26.56 31.68 3.83
N ALA A 46 25.95 31.66 5.01
CA ALA A 46 24.87 32.58 5.33
C ALA A 46 25.35 34.04 5.10
N PRO A 47 24.58 34.88 4.39
CA PRO A 47 24.95 36.27 4.19
C PRO A 47 25.05 36.96 5.55
N ARG A 48 26.25 37.46 5.88
CA ARG A 48 26.49 38.23 7.10
C ARG A 48 25.70 39.55 7.03
N ARG A 49 24.52 39.59 7.65
CA ARG A 49 23.80 40.85 7.91
C ARG A 49 24.43 41.52 9.13
N ILE A 50 25.36 42.44 8.90
CA ILE A 50 25.88 43.34 9.94
C ILE A 50 24.88 44.49 10.09
N SER A 51 24.11 44.48 11.16
CA SER A 51 23.26 45.60 11.57
C SER A 51 24.12 46.58 12.37
N GLY A 52 24.52 47.70 11.78
CA GLY A 52 25.13 48.82 12.50
C GLY A 52 24.03 49.66 13.14
N GLY A 53 23.90 49.60 14.48
CA GLY A 53 22.97 50.42 15.24
C GLY A 53 23.73 51.45 16.07
N GLU A 54 23.57 52.73 15.75
CA GLU A 54 24.01 53.84 16.60
C GLU A 54 23.05 53.96 17.80
N GLY A 55 23.59 53.86 19.00
CA GLY A 55 22.81 54.02 20.24
C GLY A 55 22.66 55.49 20.60
N VAL A 56 21.43 55.93 20.87
CA VAL A 56 21.14 57.26 21.43
C VAL A 56 20.82 57.08 22.93
N PRO A 57 21.43 57.86 23.84
CA PRO A 57 21.21 57.69 25.28
C PRO A 57 19.78 58.10 25.68
N PRO A 58 19.19 57.45 26.72
CA PRO A 58 17.80 57.67 27.07
C PRO A 58 17.64 58.97 27.88
N LEU A 59 16.69 59.80 27.48
CA LEU A 59 16.11 60.86 28.31
C LEU A 59 14.60 60.62 28.48
N PRO A 60 13.99 61.03 29.59
CA PRO A 60 12.71 60.50 30.04
C PRO A 60 11.54 61.14 29.28
N LEU A 61 10.66 60.33 28.70
CA LEU A 61 9.39 60.75 28.13
C LEU A 61 8.21 60.16 28.95
N PRO A 62 7.07 60.88 29.04
CA PRO A 62 5.95 60.51 29.91
C PRO A 62 5.22 59.25 29.43
N ALA A 63 4.64 58.52 30.39
CA ALA A 63 4.02 57.21 30.18
C ALA A 63 2.92 57.23 29.10
N THR A 64 3.24 56.67 27.94
CA THR A 64 2.28 56.39 26.87
C THR A 64 1.72 54.97 27.07
N PRO A 65 0.42 54.71 26.82
CA PRO A 65 -0.17 53.40 27.05
C PRO A 65 0.56 52.32 26.24
N LEU A 66 1.16 51.35 26.93
CA LEU A 66 1.78 50.19 26.31
C LEU A 66 0.67 49.30 25.71
N ARG A 67 0.51 49.36 24.39
CA ARG A 67 -0.32 48.41 23.64
C ARG A 67 0.35 47.04 23.74
N ARG A 68 -0.09 46.22 24.70
CA ARG A 68 0.33 44.82 24.79
C ARG A 68 -0.30 44.08 23.61
N SER A 69 0.46 43.92 22.54
CA SER A 69 0.10 42.95 21.50
C SER A 69 0.45 41.57 22.05
N GLU A 70 -0.53 40.91 22.67
CA GLU A 70 -0.43 39.47 22.84
C GLU A 70 -0.52 38.85 21.45
N ARG A 71 0.59 38.23 21.01
CA ARG A 71 0.58 37.35 19.84
C ARG A 71 -0.42 36.25 20.17
N LYS A 72 -1.62 36.31 19.58
CA LYS A 72 -2.50 35.15 19.52
C LYS A 72 -1.64 34.02 18.93
N ARG A 73 -1.37 32.99 19.72
CA ARG A 73 -0.77 31.76 19.20
C ARG A 73 -1.77 31.25 18.18
N GLU A 74 -1.41 31.37 16.91
CA GLU A 74 -2.15 30.69 15.85
C GLU A 74 -2.20 29.19 16.22
N PRO A 75 -3.36 28.53 16.05
CA PRO A 75 -3.49 27.12 16.37
C PRO A 75 -2.42 26.34 15.60
N LYS A 76 -1.68 25.46 16.29
CA LYS A 76 -0.68 24.59 15.65
C LYS A 76 -1.42 23.76 14.59
N PRO A 77 -0.98 23.77 13.32
CA PRO A 77 -1.57 22.90 12.31
C PRO A 77 -1.50 21.44 12.76
N PRO A 78 -2.49 20.61 12.41
CA PRO A 78 -2.46 19.19 12.73
C PRO A 78 -1.22 18.53 12.11
N THR A 79 -0.56 17.66 12.88
CA THR A 79 0.56 16.87 12.37
C THR A 79 0.04 15.78 11.46
N LEU A 80 0.51 15.73 10.21
CA LEU A 80 0.15 14.68 9.26
C LEU A 80 1.23 13.59 9.18
N ILE A 81 2.51 14.00 9.18
CA ILE A 81 3.64 13.11 8.93
C ILE A 81 4.68 13.27 10.04
N GLY A 82 5.02 12.16 10.69
CA GLY A 82 6.14 12.04 11.61
C GLY A 82 7.39 11.51 10.92
N LYS A 83 8.46 12.31 10.84
CA LYS A 83 9.76 11.84 10.32
C LYS A 83 10.56 11.19 11.44
N VAL A 84 10.80 9.90 11.33
CA VAL A 84 11.47 9.15 12.39
C VAL A 84 12.97 9.38 12.34
N MET A 85 13.54 9.81 13.47
CA MET A 85 14.98 9.95 13.66
C MET A 85 15.60 8.59 13.99
N TRP A 86 16.57 8.16 13.19
CA TRP A 86 17.30 6.90 13.37
C TRP A 86 18.72 7.01 12.80
N GLY A 87 19.56 6.04 13.15
CA GLY A 87 20.94 5.96 12.67
C GLY A 87 21.88 6.96 13.33
N GLU A 88 22.99 7.23 12.65
CA GLU A 88 24.10 8.02 13.15
C GLU A 88 24.29 9.31 12.34
N LYS A 89 25.27 10.11 12.77
CA LYS A 89 25.72 11.31 12.09
C LYS A 89 27.19 11.15 11.71
N ALA A 90 27.54 11.59 10.52
CA ALA A 90 28.91 11.65 10.04
C ALA A 90 29.24 13.03 9.48
N MET A 91 30.51 13.42 9.57
CA MET A 91 31.03 14.62 8.92
C MET A 91 31.58 14.27 7.56
N PHE A 92 31.06 14.91 6.51
CA PHE A 92 31.57 14.80 5.15
C PHE A 92 32.41 16.03 4.80
N THR A 93 33.58 15.82 4.21
CA THR A 93 34.45 16.91 3.73
C THR A 93 34.42 16.93 2.21
N TYR A 94 34.00 18.05 1.63
CA TYR A 94 34.01 18.27 0.18
C TYR A 94 35.44 18.50 -0.33
N GLY A 95 35.65 18.31 -1.63
CA GLY A 95 36.97 18.53 -2.25
C GLY A 95 37.51 19.96 -2.13
N ASN A 96 36.65 20.95 -1.82
CA ASN A 96 37.04 22.33 -1.56
C ASN A 96 37.39 22.61 -0.07
N GLY A 97 37.44 21.57 0.77
CA GLY A 97 37.76 21.68 2.21
C GLY A 97 36.58 22.09 3.11
N SER A 98 35.42 22.42 2.54
CA SER A 98 34.22 22.65 3.35
C SER A 98 33.69 21.33 3.94
N THR A 99 33.00 21.41 5.07
CA THR A 99 32.43 20.23 5.75
C THR A 99 30.92 20.35 5.91
N ALA A 100 30.21 19.24 5.81
CA ALA A 100 28.79 19.14 6.14
C ALA A 100 28.53 17.96 7.07
N GLU A 101 27.66 18.15 8.07
CA GLU A 101 27.09 17.06 8.86
C GLU A 101 26.01 16.36 8.03
N VAL A 102 26.08 15.03 7.97
CA VAL A 102 25.14 14.17 7.27
C VAL A 102 24.59 13.18 8.29
N ALA A 103 23.27 13.04 8.37
CA ALA A 103 22.60 12.08 9.24
C ALA A 103 21.84 11.06 8.39
N ASP A 104 21.82 9.79 8.80
CA ASP A 104 21.10 8.73 8.07
C ASP A 104 19.65 9.11 7.78
N TRP A 105 18.94 9.57 8.81
CA TRP A 105 17.54 9.95 8.71
C TRP A 105 17.29 11.28 7.98
N ASN A 106 18.32 12.11 7.76
CA ASN A 106 18.16 13.52 7.36
C ASN A 106 19.13 14.02 6.28
N GLN A 107 19.51 13.18 5.30
CA GLN A 107 20.29 13.66 4.15
C GLN A 107 19.48 14.61 3.24
N CYS A 108 18.14 14.61 3.37
CA CYS A 108 17.22 15.58 2.78
C CYS A 108 16.53 16.39 3.89
N PRO A 109 17.12 17.48 4.42
CA PRO A 109 16.53 18.22 5.54
C PRO A 109 15.21 18.94 5.21
N GLY A 110 15.01 19.33 3.95
CA GLY A 110 13.82 20.08 3.55
C GLY A 110 12.70 19.22 2.98
N ASP A 111 12.93 17.92 2.73
CA ASP A 111 11.98 17.03 2.04
C ASP A 111 10.54 17.16 2.54
N LEU A 112 10.32 16.98 3.84
CA LEU A 112 9.01 16.96 4.47
C LEU A 112 8.36 18.35 4.48
N GLN A 113 9.12 19.38 4.82
CA GLN A 113 8.60 20.75 4.82
C GLN A 113 8.21 21.18 3.41
N GLN A 114 9.03 20.84 2.42
CA GLN A 114 8.82 21.21 1.04
C GLN A 114 7.62 20.48 0.45
N ILE A 115 7.48 19.17 0.67
CA ILE A 115 6.34 18.43 0.11
C ILE A 115 5.02 18.89 0.73
N LEU A 116 4.96 19.12 2.05
CA LEU A 116 3.76 19.64 2.70
C LEU A 116 3.40 21.04 2.19
N ARG A 117 4.39 21.92 2.00
CA ARG A 117 4.18 23.24 1.39
C ARG A 117 3.66 23.14 -0.05
N LYS A 118 4.24 22.24 -0.86
CA LYS A 118 3.84 21.99 -2.26
C LYS A 118 2.43 21.39 -2.36
N SER A 119 1.97 20.66 -1.36
CA SER A 119 0.62 20.09 -1.32
C SER A 119 -0.44 21.05 -0.74
N GLN A 120 -0.02 22.10 -0.03
CA GLN A 120 -0.92 22.98 0.75
C GLN A 120 -2.00 23.66 -0.09
N TRP A 121 -1.72 24.06 -1.34
CA TRP A 121 -2.67 24.80 -2.18
C TRP A 121 -3.99 24.07 -2.43
N ARG A 122 -4.04 22.75 -2.18
CA ARG A 122 -5.20 21.90 -2.41
C ARG A 122 -5.99 21.55 -1.15
N PHE A 123 -5.44 21.82 0.03
CA PHE A 123 -6.07 21.56 1.32
C PHE A 123 -6.56 22.85 1.97
N GLU A 124 -7.71 22.78 2.65
CA GLU A 124 -8.29 23.94 3.35
C GLU A 124 -7.43 24.38 4.55
N LEU A 125 -6.71 23.44 5.17
CA LEU A 125 -5.84 23.68 6.32
C LEU A 125 -4.40 23.27 6.02
N PRO A 126 -3.40 24.04 6.50
CA PRO A 126 -2.01 23.62 6.45
C PRO A 126 -1.81 22.38 7.34
N TYR A 127 -1.12 21.38 6.81
CA TYR A 127 -0.61 20.25 7.59
C TYR A 127 0.84 20.49 7.99
N ALA A 128 1.21 19.99 9.17
CA ALA A 128 2.60 20.02 9.63
C ALA A 128 3.23 18.63 9.61
N GLY A 129 4.56 18.64 9.57
CA GLY A 129 5.38 17.48 9.83
C GLY A 129 6.26 17.74 11.05
N GLU A 130 6.59 16.69 11.79
CA GLU A 130 7.50 16.80 12.93
C GLU A 130 8.49 15.64 12.94
N ALA A 131 9.70 15.88 13.42
CA ALA A 131 10.74 14.87 13.52
C ALA A 131 10.95 14.46 14.99
N PHE A 132 11.04 13.16 15.26
CA PHE A 132 11.20 12.62 16.61
C PHE A 132 11.87 11.24 16.58
N PRO A 133 12.55 10.83 17.66
CA PRO A 133 13.02 9.44 17.79
C PRO A 133 11.83 8.50 18.01
N LEU A 134 11.91 7.28 17.47
CA LEU A 134 10.81 6.30 17.56
C LEU A 134 10.37 5.98 19.00
N SER A 135 11.25 6.18 19.98
CA SER A 135 10.95 6.03 21.42
C SER A 135 9.91 7.04 21.95
N GLU A 136 9.73 8.18 21.29
CA GLU A 136 8.78 9.23 21.65
C GLU A 136 7.45 9.10 20.88
N PHE A 137 7.32 8.08 20.03
CA PHE A 137 6.16 7.92 19.18
C PHE A 137 4.91 7.53 20.00
N SER A 138 3.83 8.30 19.82
CA SER A 138 2.56 8.07 20.53
C SER A 138 1.84 6.80 20.10
N GLY A 139 2.04 6.35 18.85
CA GLY A 139 1.33 5.20 18.31
C GLY A 139 -0.11 5.50 17.86
N GLU A 140 -0.53 6.76 17.78
CA GLU A 140 -1.94 7.13 17.49
C GLU A 140 -2.12 7.62 16.04
N PRO A 141 -2.73 6.81 15.13
CA PRO A 141 -2.96 7.20 13.73
C PRO A 141 -3.87 8.42 13.54
N GLU A 142 -4.75 8.70 14.49
CA GLU A 142 -5.62 9.89 14.42
C GLU A 142 -4.83 11.19 14.58
N ALA A 143 -3.86 11.20 15.48
CA ALA A 143 -2.99 12.36 15.72
C ALA A 143 -1.87 12.46 14.67
N MET A 144 -1.44 11.32 14.12
CA MET A 144 -0.35 11.26 13.15
C MET A 144 -0.60 10.09 12.18
N PRO A 145 -1.22 10.36 11.02
CA PRO A 145 -1.58 9.32 10.05
C PRO A 145 -0.40 8.64 9.35
N VAL A 146 0.75 9.32 9.22
CA VAL A 146 1.91 8.78 8.50
C VAL A 146 3.19 8.85 9.34
N LEU A 147 3.95 7.76 9.32
CA LEU A 147 5.36 7.73 9.70
C LEU A 147 6.25 7.64 8.47
N LEU A 148 7.27 8.50 8.41
CA LEU A 148 8.25 8.56 7.32
C LEU A 148 9.63 8.16 7.83
N PHE A 149 10.19 7.13 7.22
CA PHE A 149 11.56 6.69 7.40
C PHE A 149 12.34 6.96 6.12
N ASN A 150 13.33 7.84 6.22
CA ASN A 150 14.21 8.18 5.10
C ASN A 150 15.63 7.71 5.41
N GLY A 151 16.37 7.32 4.39
CA GLY A 151 17.81 7.19 4.47
C GLY A 151 18.42 6.41 3.31
N SER A 152 19.73 6.15 3.43
CA SER A 152 20.51 5.50 2.39
C SER A 152 21.39 4.35 2.89
N ARG A 153 21.60 4.20 4.20
CA ARG A 153 22.28 3.03 4.79
C ARG A 153 21.27 2.01 5.32
N THR A 154 21.76 0.84 5.72
CA THR A 154 20.90 -0.23 6.23
C THR A 154 20.16 0.22 7.50
N ILE A 155 18.84 0.35 7.42
CA ILE A 155 17.99 0.56 8.59
C ILE A 155 17.82 -0.75 9.36
N LYS A 156 17.96 -0.68 10.69
CA LYS A 156 17.74 -1.81 11.60
C LYS A 156 16.85 -1.34 12.74
N LEU A 157 15.77 -2.08 12.97
CA LEU A 157 14.88 -1.89 14.10
C LEU A 157 14.87 -3.17 14.95
N ASP A 158 14.77 -3.01 16.26
CA ASP A 158 14.62 -4.14 17.16
C ASP A 158 13.17 -4.70 17.13
N ALA A 159 12.98 -5.89 17.71
CA ALA A 159 11.68 -6.55 17.71
C ALA A 159 10.56 -5.74 18.39
N ARG A 160 10.89 -4.90 19.38
CA ARG A 160 9.89 -4.05 20.07
C ARG A 160 9.46 -2.91 19.14
N GLN A 161 10.42 -2.27 18.48
CA GLN A 161 10.17 -1.23 17.50
C GLN A 161 9.33 -1.75 16.33
N ILE A 162 9.64 -2.94 15.82
CA ILE A 162 8.87 -3.61 14.77
C ILE A 162 7.43 -3.88 15.24
N ALA A 163 7.24 -4.36 16.47
CA ALA A 163 5.91 -4.58 17.04
C ALA A 163 5.10 -3.28 17.18
N VAL A 164 5.75 -2.16 17.54
CA VAL A 164 5.11 -0.83 17.59
C VAL A 164 4.64 -0.42 16.20
N LEU A 165 5.47 -0.60 15.17
CA LEU A 165 5.09 -0.28 13.78
C LEU A 165 3.92 -1.15 13.31
N ARG A 166 3.96 -2.47 13.57
CA ARG A 166 2.85 -3.37 13.24
C ARG A 166 1.55 -2.92 13.90
N ALA A 167 1.57 -2.65 15.20
CA ALA A 167 0.38 -2.23 15.94
C ALA A 167 -0.17 -0.88 15.45
N TYR A 168 0.72 0.07 15.13
CA TYR A 168 0.35 1.36 14.56
C TYR A 168 -0.33 1.21 13.19
N VAL A 169 0.25 0.39 12.31
CA VAL A 169 -0.32 0.12 11.00
C VAL A 169 -1.67 -0.57 11.12
N LEU A 170 -1.81 -1.58 11.98
CA LEU A 170 -3.10 -2.27 12.21
C LEU A 170 -4.20 -1.36 12.79
N ARG A 171 -3.84 -0.25 13.45
CA ARG A 171 -4.80 0.76 13.94
C ARG A 171 -5.22 1.81 12.90
N GLY A 172 -4.73 1.71 11.66
CA GLY A 172 -5.05 2.67 10.60
C GLY A 172 -3.90 3.58 10.17
N GLY A 173 -2.72 3.46 10.80
CA GLY A 173 -1.54 4.24 10.46
C GLY A 173 -0.85 3.77 9.18
N MET A 174 -0.08 4.65 8.54
CA MET A 174 0.72 4.33 7.36
C MET A 174 2.21 4.52 7.66
N VAL A 175 3.06 3.57 7.26
CA VAL A 175 4.52 3.71 7.33
C VAL A 175 5.07 3.84 5.92
N VAL A 176 5.93 4.82 5.68
CA VAL A 176 6.59 5.06 4.40
C VAL A 176 8.08 4.91 4.61
N PHE A 177 8.70 3.98 3.91
CA PHE A 177 10.15 3.88 3.79
C PHE A 177 10.57 4.44 2.44
N ASP A 178 11.36 5.50 2.44
CA ASP A 178 11.91 6.11 1.23
C ASP A 178 13.43 5.98 1.17
N SER A 179 13.90 5.19 0.20
CA SER A 179 15.31 5.12 -0.16
C SER A 179 15.67 6.38 -0.94
N ILE A 180 15.98 7.46 -0.22
CA ILE A 180 16.06 8.86 -0.72
C ILE A 180 16.92 9.09 -1.96
N ALA A 181 17.86 8.19 -2.25
CA ALA A 181 18.75 8.23 -3.42
C ALA A 181 18.79 6.89 -4.18
N GLY A 182 17.87 5.96 -3.89
CA GLY A 182 17.82 4.65 -4.52
C GLY A 182 18.85 3.65 -3.99
N SER A 183 19.25 3.79 -2.71
CA SER A 183 20.18 2.86 -2.08
C SER A 183 19.59 1.45 -1.97
N PRO A 184 20.33 0.42 -2.40
CA PRO A 184 19.93 -0.97 -2.19
C PRO A 184 19.96 -1.36 -0.72
N TYR A 185 20.81 -0.72 0.11
CA TYR A 185 20.98 -1.06 1.54
C TYR A 185 19.77 -0.67 2.38
N PHE A 186 19.33 0.59 2.26
CA PHE A 186 18.15 1.07 2.98
C PHE A 186 16.90 0.31 2.55
N TYR A 187 16.71 0.13 1.25
CA TYR A 187 15.56 -0.58 0.70
C TYR A 187 15.54 -2.06 1.15
N ALA A 188 16.67 -2.76 1.13
CA ALA A 188 16.74 -4.12 1.65
C ALA A 188 16.40 -4.19 3.16
N GLY A 189 16.95 -3.28 3.96
CA GLY A 189 16.62 -3.19 5.39
C GLY A 189 15.13 -2.91 5.65
N ALA A 190 14.52 -2.00 4.88
CA ALA A 190 13.10 -1.71 4.96
C ALA A 190 12.22 -2.91 4.59
N ARG A 191 12.61 -3.70 3.58
CA ARG A 191 11.92 -4.96 3.24
C ARG A 191 12.00 -5.98 4.38
N THR A 192 13.19 -6.19 4.96
CA THR A 192 13.35 -7.11 6.10
C THR A 192 12.50 -6.69 7.30
N ILE A 193 12.44 -5.39 7.61
CA ILE A 193 11.56 -4.85 8.66
C ILE A 193 10.08 -5.12 8.34
N THR A 194 9.69 -4.92 7.09
CA THR A 194 8.31 -5.12 6.62
C THR A 194 7.89 -6.58 6.71
N GLU A 195 8.74 -7.50 6.24
CA GLU A 195 8.52 -8.95 6.31
C GLU A 195 8.46 -9.44 7.77
N ALA A 196 9.29 -8.87 8.65
CA ALA A 196 9.23 -9.17 10.09
C ALA A 196 7.98 -8.58 10.76
N ALA A 197 7.50 -7.43 10.32
CA ALA A 197 6.30 -6.78 10.85
C ALA A 197 5.01 -7.46 10.38
N PHE A 198 4.96 -7.98 9.15
CA PHE A 198 3.79 -8.60 8.52
C PHE A 198 4.16 -9.89 7.78
N PRO A 199 4.58 -10.95 8.49
CA PRO A 199 4.98 -12.21 7.86
C PRO A 199 3.85 -12.90 7.08
N GLU A 200 2.60 -12.56 7.39
CA GLU A 200 1.41 -13.06 6.71
C GLU A 200 1.06 -12.29 5.42
N CYS A 201 1.68 -11.14 5.18
CA CYS A 201 1.40 -10.31 4.01
C CYS A 201 2.60 -10.28 3.06
N ALA A 202 2.33 -10.45 1.76
CA ALA A 202 3.36 -10.25 0.74
C ALA A 202 3.59 -8.76 0.47
N ILE A 203 4.86 -8.39 0.25
CA ILE A 203 5.23 -7.10 -0.35
C ILE A 203 4.92 -7.17 -1.84
N ARG A 204 4.09 -6.24 -2.33
CA ARG A 204 3.55 -6.24 -3.69
C ARG A 204 3.93 -4.98 -4.42
N THR A 205 4.18 -5.07 -5.72
CA THR A 205 4.28 -3.88 -6.58
C THR A 205 2.89 -3.26 -6.74
N LEU A 206 2.78 -1.97 -6.50
CA LEU A 206 1.50 -1.27 -6.67
C LEU A 206 1.13 -1.23 -8.17
N PRO A 207 -0.11 -1.57 -8.55
CA PRO A 207 -0.50 -1.56 -9.94
C PRO A 207 -0.53 -0.13 -10.50
N PRO A 208 -0.38 0.06 -11.82
CA PRO A 208 -0.29 1.39 -12.43
C PRO A 208 -1.51 2.27 -12.17
N ASP A 209 -2.69 1.69 -11.99
CA ASP A 209 -3.95 2.39 -11.72
C ASP A 209 -4.27 2.55 -10.23
N HIS A 210 -3.31 2.25 -9.34
CA HIS A 210 -3.47 2.43 -7.90
C HIS A 210 -3.67 3.91 -7.53
N PRO A 211 -4.56 4.26 -6.58
CA PRO A 211 -4.84 5.65 -6.20
C PRO A 211 -3.60 6.49 -5.86
N LEU A 212 -2.55 5.91 -5.25
CA LEU A 212 -1.28 6.61 -4.96
C LEU A 212 -0.62 7.27 -6.19
N TYR A 213 -0.95 6.84 -7.41
CA TYR A 213 -0.44 7.47 -8.64
C TYR A 213 -1.40 8.51 -9.24
N HIS A 214 -2.63 8.66 -8.71
CA HIS A 214 -3.70 9.41 -9.38
C HIS A 214 -4.54 10.34 -8.47
N MET A 215 -4.25 10.43 -7.17
CA MET A 215 -5.05 11.21 -6.21
C MET A 215 -5.28 12.67 -6.64
N LEU A 216 -4.19 13.43 -6.83
CA LEU A 216 -4.23 14.86 -7.16
C LEU A 216 -3.53 15.18 -8.50
N ALA A 217 -2.56 14.36 -8.87
CA ALA A 217 -1.87 14.43 -10.16
C ALA A 217 -1.80 13.02 -10.75
N ASP A 218 -1.98 12.89 -12.06
CA ASP A 218 -1.78 11.62 -12.75
C ASP A 218 -0.29 11.37 -12.97
N VAL A 219 0.18 10.19 -12.56
CA VAL A 219 1.57 9.73 -12.68
C VAL A 219 1.61 8.43 -13.48
N ASP A 220 1.27 8.50 -14.76
CA ASP A 220 1.41 7.36 -15.68
C ASP A 220 2.88 7.15 -16.10
N THR A 221 3.64 8.25 -16.17
CA THR A 221 5.04 8.27 -16.59
C THR A 221 5.90 9.08 -15.64
N VAL A 222 7.14 8.66 -15.45
CA VAL A 222 8.17 9.33 -14.65
C VAL A 222 9.47 9.43 -15.42
N ARG A 223 10.41 10.23 -14.93
CA ARG A 223 11.78 10.28 -15.44
C ARG A 223 12.78 9.95 -14.34
N TYR A 224 13.77 9.13 -14.67
CA TYR A 224 14.94 8.89 -13.83
C TYR A 224 16.13 9.63 -14.45
N PRO A 225 16.75 10.61 -13.74
CA PRO A 225 17.86 11.37 -14.30
C PRO A 225 19.11 10.54 -14.60
N LYS A 226 19.27 9.38 -13.93
CA LYS A 226 20.45 8.51 -14.07
C LYS A 226 20.19 7.07 -13.66
N ASN A 227 21.04 6.17 -14.16
CA ASN A 227 21.17 4.75 -13.76
C ASN A 227 19.94 3.84 -13.90
N LEU A 228 18.83 4.34 -14.47
CA LEU A 228 17.66 3.53 -14.80
C LEU A 228 17.03 4.04 -16.09
N ASP A 229 16.92 3.14 -17.07
CA ASP A 229 16.20 3.39 -18.33
C ASP A 229 14.78 2.82 -18.21
N SER A 230 13.88 3.65 -17.69
CA SER A 230 12.47 3.34 -17.49
C SER A 230 11.68 4.64 -17.46
N ASP A 231 10.42 4.58 -17.88
CA ASP A 231 9.46 5.67 -17.76
C ASP A 231 8.33 5.35 -16.78
N LYS A 232 8.39 4.21 -16.08
CA LYS A 232 7.32 3.77 -15.17
C LYS A 232 7.65 4.08 -13.71
N PRO A 233 6.68 4.59 -12.93
CA PRO A 233 6.84 4.68 -11.48
C PRO A 233 6.95 3.28 -10.88
N PHE A 234 7.69 3.17 -9.78
CA PHE A 234 7.84 1.92 -9.04
C PHE A 234 7.75 2.17 -7.55
N LEU A 235 6.65 1.70 -6.97
CA LEU A 235 6.41 1.63 -5.54
C LEU A 235 5.96 0.22 -5.20
N GLU A 236 6.37 -0.24 -4.04
CA GLU A 236 5.84 -1.47 -3.45
C GLU A 236 5.16 -1.17 -2.13
N GLY A 237 4.32 -2.08 -1.67
CA GLY A 237 3.75 -1.97 -0.35
C GLY A 237 3.11 -3.26 0.15
N VAL A 238 2.72 -3.19 1.42
CA VAL A 238 1.88 -4.18 2.07
C VAL A 238 0.49 -3.57 2.22
N TYR A 239 -0.52 -4.24 1.64
CA TYR A 239 -1.91 -3.90 1.86
C TYR A 239 -2.35 -4.35 3.26
N VAL A 240 -3.08 -3.48 3.95
CA VAL A 240 -3.81 -3.78 5.18
C VAL A 240 -5.22 -3.28 4.97
N GLY A 241 -6.14 -4.23 4.71
CA GLY A 241 -7.42 -3.90 4.10
C GLY A 241 -7.22 -3.32 2.71
N SER A 242 -7.91 -2.23 2.40
CA SER A 242 -7.95 -1.66 1.06
C SER A 242 -6.82 -0.68 0.79
N ARG A 243 -6.01 -0.38 1.83
CA ARG A 243 -4.97 0.63 1.80
C ARG A 243 -3.58 0.05 1.90
N VAL A 244 -2.61 0.84 1.45
CA VAL A 244 -1.20 0.58 1.68
C VAL A 244 -0.87 0.94 3.12
N GLY A 245 -0.66 -0.08 3.97
CA GLY A 245 -0.24 0.09 5.36
C GLY A 245 1.25 0.39 5.50
N ILE A 246 2.06 -0.26 4.67
CA ILE A 246 3.50 0.03 4.53
C ILE A 246 3.81 0.30 3.07
N LEU A 247 4.38 1.46 2.77
CA LEU A 247 4.86 1.86 1.44
C LEU A 247 6.38 1.81 1.40
N LEU A 248 6.94 1.21 0.36
CA LEU A 248 8.36 1.09 0.09
C LEU A 248 8.68 1.80 -1.22
N SER A 249 9.43 2.91 -1.12
CA SER A 249 10.04 3.55 -2.28
C SER A 249 11.46 3.04 -2.47
N LYS A 250 11.65 2.24 -3.52
CA LYS A 250 12.97 1.74 -3.92
C LYS A 250 13.85 2.85 -4.49
N TYR A 251 13.25 3.83 -5.16
CA TYR A 251 13.93 4.93 -5.84
C TYR A 251 13.66 6.25 -5.11
N GLY A 252 14.64 7.15 -5.14
CA GLY A 252 14.62 8.36 -4.30
C GLY A 252 13.47 9.32 -4.56
N LEU A 253 12.53 9.41 -3.60
CA LEU A 253 11.51 10.46 -3.56
C LEU A 253 12.02 11.68 -2.77
N GLY A 254 12.69 11.46 -1.64
CA GLY A 254 13.09 12.52 -0.72
C GLY A 254 14.04 13.55 -1.32
N CYS A 255 14.97 13.14 -2.19
CA CYS A 255 15.82 14.09 -2.92
C CYS A 255 15.01 14.98 -3.88
N SER A 256 13.99 14.41 -4.53
CA SER A 256 13.06 15.13 -5.40
C SER A 256 12.20 16.12 -4.62
N TRP A 257 11.71 15.70 -3.44
CA TRP A 257 10.92 16.57 -2.56
C TRP A 257 11.73 17.76 -2.03
N ASP A 258 13.02 17.55 -1.79
CA ASP A 258 13.95 18.61 -1.37
C ASP A 258 14.50 19.45 -2.55
N ASP A 259 14.02 19.22 -3.78
CA ASP A 259 14.46 19.88 -5.02
C ASP A 259 15.98 19.76 -5.26
N ARG A 260 16.54 18.56 -5.01
CA ARG A 260 17.97 18.27 -5.15
C ARG A 260 18.24 17.22 -6.22
N GLU A 261 19.30 17.46 -6.99
CA GLU A 261 19.99 16.38 -7.71
C GLU A 261 20.86 15.57 -6.75
N VAL A 262 21.47 14.49 -7.22
CA VAL A 262 22.35 13.63 -6.39
C VAL A 262 23.71 13.43 -7.09
N PRO A 263 24.60 14.43 -7.15
CA PRO A 263 25.86 14.33 -7.91
C PRO A 263 26.94 13.50 -7.19
N LEU A 264 26.90 13.39 -5.86
CA LEU A 264 27.96 12.76 -5.07
C LEU A 264 27.83 11.24 -4.92
N ILE A 265 26.67 10.67 -5.25
CA ILE A 265 26.43 9.22 -5.18
C ILE A 265 26.29 8.71 -6.61
N GLN A 266 27.34 8.12 -7.18
CA GLN A 266 27.36 7.77 -8.60
C GLN A 266 26.27 6.76 -8.99
N GLU A 267 26.01 5.77 -8.13
CA GLU A 267 25.05 4.69 -8.36
C GLU A 267 23.59 5.05 -8.04
N ALA A 268 23.30 6.27 -7.58
CA ALA A 268 21.96 6.63 -7.13
C ALA A 268 20.90 6.48 -8.23
N ILE A 269 19.69 6.04 -7.86
CA ILE A 269 18.52 5.95 -8.74
C ILE A 269 17.38 6.71 -8.06
N TYR A 270 16.90 7.77 -8.70
CA TYR A 270 15.91 8.65 -8.11
C TYR A 270 15.01 9.25 -9.18
N TYR A 271 13.83 9.68 -8.78
CA TYR A 271 12.90 10.38 -9.66
C TYR A 271 13.44 11.78 -9.96
N ASP A 272 13.10 12.35 -11.12
CA ASP A 272 13.32 13.77 -11.32
C ASP A 272 12.36 14.60 -10.43
N VAL A 273 12.66 15.88 -10.25
CA VAL A 273 11.93 16.77 -9.35
C VAL A 273 10.44 16.83 -9.69
N GLU A 274 10.05 16.83 -10.96
CA GLU A 274 8.64 16.89 -11.34
C GLU A 274 7.91 15.61 -10.96
N SER A 275 8.44 14.45 -11.36
CA SER A 275 7.84 13.14 -11.07
C SER A 275 7.76 12.88 -9.57
N GLY A 276 8.86 13.12 -8.84
CA GLY A 276 8.90 12.89 -7.39
C GLY A 276 7.94 13.78 -6.62
N ASN A 277 7.77 15.05 -7.04
CA ASN A 277 6.79 15.95 -6.43
C ASN A 277 5.35 15.51 -6.71
N LYS A 278 5.02 15.05 -7.92
CA LYS A 278 3.68 14.51 -8.24
C LYS A 278 3.34 13.30 -7.37
N ILE A 279 4.28 12.35 -7.24
CA ILE A 279 4.12 11.19 -6.36
C ILE A 279 3.96 11.63 -4.90
N GLY A 280 4.77 12.58 -4.43
CA GLY A 280 4.69 13.07 -3.05
C GLY A 280 3.37 13.79 -2.73
N ILE A 281 2.84 14.60 -3.64
CA ILE A 281 1.55 15.28 -3.46
C ILE A 281 0.42 14.23 -3.41
N ASN A 282 0.47 13.21 -4.26
CA ASN A 282 -0.49 12.11 -4.20
C ASN A 282 -0.36 11.30 -2.91
N LEU A 283 0.84 11.05 -2.40
CA LEU A 283 1.07 10.38 -1.13
C LEU A 283 0.42 11.15 0.03
N VAL A 284 0.60 12.47 0.07
CA VAL A 284 -0.04 13.34 1.08
C VAL A 284 -1.57 13.25 0.96
N ALA A 285 -2.12 13.33 -0.25
CA ALA A 285 -3.56 13.21 -0.46
C ALA A 285 -4.11 11.83 -0.13
N TYR A 286 -3.36 10.77 -0.44
CA TYR A 286 -3.69 9.39 -0.10
C TYR A 286 -3.73 9.20 1.41
N ALA A 287 -2.70 9.67 2.12
CA ALA A 287 -2.65 9.63 3.57
C ALA A 287 -3.85 10.32 4.22
N VAL A 288 -4.24 11.50 3.73
CA VAL A 288 -5.41 12.22 4.25
C VAL A 288 -6.71 11.48 3.90
N GLY A 289 -6.85 11.08 2.63
CA GLY A 289 -8.10 10.50 2.11
C GLY A 289 -8.40 9.10 2.66
N TYR A 290 -7.38 8.25 2.82
CA TYR A 290 -7.54 6.89 3.32
C TYR A 290 -7.42 6.78 4.85
N ALA A 291 -7.11 7.85 5.58
CA ALA A 291 -7.01 7.79 7.04
C ALA A 291 -8.31 7.35 7.71
N ALA A 292 -9.47 7.81 7.21
CA ALA A 292 -10.77 7.42 7.75
C ALA A 292 -11.09 5.95 7.45
N ALA A 293 -10.91 5.53 6.19
CA ALA A 293 -11.06 4.13 5.79
C ALA A 293 -10.15 3.20 6.61
N GLY A 294 -8.88 3.58 6.80
CA GLY A 294 -7.92 2.79 7.57
C GLY A 294 -8.30 2.61 9.04
N ARG A 295 -8.96 3.60 9.67
CA ARG A 295 -9.47 3.47 11.05
C ARG A 295 -10.75 2.64 11.11
N GLU A 296 -11.60 2.73 10.09
CA GLU A 296 -12.82 1.92 10.02
C GLU A 296 -12.48 0.44 9.84
N GLU A 297 -11.60 0.12 8.90
CA GLU A 297 -11.12 -1.24 8.63
C GLU A 297 -10.25 -1.80 9.79
N ALA A 298 -9.71 -0.95 10.66
CA ALA A 298 -8.97 -1.36 11.85
C ALA A 298 -9.87 -1.83 13.00
N LYS A 299 -11.19 -1.62 12.90
CA LYS A 299 -12.12 -2.10 13.94
C LYS A 299 -12.10 -3.63 14.00
N PRO A 300 -12.09 -4.24 15.19
CA PRO A 300 -12.08 -5.68 15.32
C PRO A 300 -13.28 -6.31 14.61
N GLU A 301 -13.01 -7.28 13.75
CA GLU A 301 -14.03 -8.12 13.13
C GLU A 301 -14.21 -9.42 13.93
N LEU A 302 -15.45 -9.90 14.02
CA LEU A 302 -15.76 -11.20 14.62
C LEU A 302 -15.38 -12.31 13.63
N PHE A 303 -14.15 -12.80 13.73
CA PHE A 303 -13.75 -14.05 13.09
C PHE A 303 -14.23 -15.25 13.91
N GLY A 304 -14.72 -16.28 13.25
CA GLY A 304 -15.09 -17.54 13.90
C GLY A 304 -14.56 -18.75 13.14
N ALA A 305 -14.20 -19.80 13.88
CA ALA A 305 -14.11 -21.13 13.31
C ALA A 305 -15.54 -21.65 13.00
N LEU A 306 -15.66 -22.59 12.05
CA LEU A 306 -16.86 -23.42 11.95
C LEU A 306 -17.16 -23.99 13.35
N ASP A 307 -18.34 -23.71 13.89
CA ASP A 307 -18.76 -24.34 15.14
C ASP A 307 -18.81 -25.86 14.88
N GLU A 308 -18.18 -26.69 15.73
CA GLU A 308 -18.12 -28.16 15.58
C GLU A 308 -19.53 -28.80 15.44
N GLN A 309 -20.54 -28.09 15.93
CA GLN A 309 -21.94 -28.37 15.70
C GLN A 309 -22.47 -27.38 14.67
N HIS A 310 -22.52 -27.78 13.40
CA HIS A 310 -23.21 -27.02 12.35
C HIS A 310 -24.63 -26.67 12.82
N PRO A 311 -25.00 -25.39 12.94
CA PRO A 311 -26.40 -25.03 12.78
C PRO A 311 -26.70 -25.28 11.30
N THR A 312 -27.31 -26.40 10.97
CA THR A 312 -27.55 -26.88 9.58
C THR A 312 -28.39 -25.92 8.73
N ASP A 313 -28.94 -24.87 9.33
CA ASP A 313 -29.88 -23.94 8.69
C ASP A 313 -29.32 -22.51 8.55
N GLU A 314 -28.06 -22.24 8.93
CA GLU A 314 -27.49 -20.89 8.89
C GLU A 314 -26.76 -20.60 7.57
N PHE A 315 -27.05 -19.45 6.97
CA PHE A 315 -26.24 -18.91 5.87
C PHE A 315 -24.86 -18.52 6.40
N VAL A 316 -23.81 -19.01 5.74
CA VAL A 316 -22.40 -18.74 6.09
C VAL A 316 -21.73 -17.95 4.97
N PHE A 317 -21.10 -16.83 5.32
CA PHE A 317 -20.27 -16.06 4.41
C PHE A 317 -18.85 -16.63 4.39
N ALA A 318 -18.55 -17.46 3.39
CA ALA A 318 -17.22 -18.03 3.19
C ALA A 318 -16.44 -17.23 2.14
N GLN A 319 -15.29 -16.70 2.53
CA GLN A 319 -14.41 -15.92 1.67
C GLN A 319 -13.21 -16.75 1.23
N VAL A 320 -12.94 -16.74 -0.06
CA VAL A 320 -11.81 -17.42 -0.67
C VAL A 320 -10.52 -16.68 -0.34
N GLU A 321 -9.58 -17.38 0.30
CA GLU A 321 -8.21 -16.94 0.49
C GLU A 321 -7.34 -17.35 -0.71
N HIS A 322 -6.58 -16.40 -1.23
CA HIS A 322 -5.65 -16.59 -2.35
C HIS A 322 -4.35 -15.80 -2.10
N GLU A 323 -3.28 -16.03 -2.87
CA GLU A 323 -1.99 -15.36 -2.61
C GLU A 323 -1.98 -13.86 -2.89
N GLY A 324 -2.97 -13.32 -3.62
CA GLY A 324 -3.24 -11.88 -3.76
C GLY A 324 -3.71 -11.20 -2.46
N ALA A 325 -4.01 -9.91 -2.53
CA ALA A 325 -4.63 -9.14 -1.45
C ALA A 325 -6.11 -9.51 -1.27
N TRP A 326 -6.38 -10.70 -0.74
CA TRP A 326 -7.72 -11.31 -0.69
C TRP A 326 -8.69 -10.69 0.31
N ASN A 327 -8.21 -9.94 1.31
CA ASN A 327 -9.02 -9.32 2.36
C ASN A 327 -9.04 -7.79 2.18
N VAL A 328 -9.82 -7.32 1.21
CA VAL A 328 -9.82 -5.91 0.77
C VAL A 328 -10.56 -5.00 1.76
N HIS A 329 -11.73 -5.37 2.27
CA HIS A 329 -12.47 -4.52 3.22
C HIS A 329 -12.79 -5.28 4.52
N PRO A 330 -11.84 -5.40 5.46
CA PRO A 330 -12.06 -6.03 6.75
C PRO A 330 -13.30 -5.44 7.45
N GLY A 331 -14.19 -6.31 7.96
CA GLY A 331 -15.45 -5.92 8.59
C GLY A 331 -16.65 -5.72 7.65
N ALA A 332 -16.44 -5.59 6.33
CA ALA A 332 -17.52 -5.37 5.37
C ALA A 332 -18.53 -6.53 5.33
N ALA A 333 -18.03 -7.77 5.36
CA ALA A 333 -18.88 -8.96 5.39
C ALA A 333 -19.77 -8.99 6.64
N SER A 334 -19.21 -8.72 7.82
CA SER A 334 -19.99 -8.64 9.07
C SER A 334 -21.05 -7.54 9.01
N ALA A 335 -20.72 -6.36 8.46
CA ALA A 335 -21.68 -5.27 8.29
C ALA A 335 -22.85 -5.67 7.37
N LEU A 336 -22.54 -6.33 6.24
CA LEU A 336 -23.57 -6.84 5.32
C LEU A 336 -24.44 -7.92 5.97
N LEU A 337 -23.85 -8.85 6.72
CA LEU A 337 -24.57 -9.92 7.41
C LEU A 337 -25.54 -9.37 8.47
N VAL A 338 -25.15 -8.32 9.18
CA VAL A 338 -26.07 -7.58 10.08
C VAL A 338 -27.26 -7.03 9.30
N GLN A 339 -27.01 -6.41 8.14
CA GLN A 339 -28.09 -5.88 7.30
C GLN A 339 -28.99 -6.97 6.74
N LEU A 340 -28.43 -8.10 6.31
CA LEU A 340 -29.18 -9.26 5.81
C LEU A 340 -30.13 -9.81 6.88
N ARG A 341 -29.65 -9.94 8.12
CA ARG A 341 -30.45 -10.37 9.27
C ARG A 341 -31.57 -9.39 9.62
N GLN A 342 -31.34 -8.09 9.46
CA GLN A 342 -32.35 -7.05 9.72
C GLN A 342 -33.41 -6.98 8.61
N SER A 343 -33.04 -7.34 7.38
CA SER A 343 -33.87 -7.18 6.19
C SER A 343 -34.63 -8.45 5.79
N THR A 344 -34.27 -9.61 6.35
CA THR A 344 -34.82 -10.92 5.97
C THR A 344 -35.05 -11.83 7.17
N ALA A 345 -35.80 -12.91 6.96
CA ALA A 345 -35.99 -13.96 7.97
C ALA A 345 -34.92 -15.06 7.92
N LEU A 346 -33.87 -14.90 7.09
CA LEU A 346 -32.78 -15.86 7.01
C LEU A 346 -32.04 -15.96 8.34
N LYS A 347 -31.77 -17.19 8.79
CA LYS A 347 -30.82 -17.42 9.87
C LYS A 347 -29.43 -17.25 9.26
N VAL A 348 -28.64 -16.31 9.78
CA VAL A 348 -27.32 -15.99 9.25
C VAL A 348 -26.30 -16.03 10.37
N SER A 349 -25.15 -16.65 10.10
CA SER A 349 -24.00 -16.51 10.97
C SER A 349 -23.40 -15.13 10.76
N LEU A 350 -23.15 -14.37 11.83
CA LEU A 350 -22.46 -13.08 11.74
C LEU A 350 -20.93 -13.22 11.61
N LYS A 351 -20.43 -14.47 11.67
CA LYS A 351 -19.02 -14.81 11.51
C LYS A 351 -18.71 -14.97 10.02
N ARG A 352 -17.66 -14.29 9.57
CA ARG A 352 -17.02 -14.58 8.28
C ARG A 352 -16.06 -15.77 8.46
N VAL A 353 -16.05 -16.68 7.49
CA VAL A 353 -15.12 -17.82 7.45
C VAL A 353 -14.17 -17.65 6.26
N SER A 354 -12.86 -17.86 6.47
CA SER A 354 -11.88 -17.96 5.39
C SER A 354 -11.79 -19.41 4.92
N VAL A 355 -11.72 -19.63 3.61
CA VAL A 355 -11.55 -20.96 3.00
C VAL A 355 -10.47 -20.93 1.93
N LYS A 356 -9.69 -22.00 1.84
CA LYS A 356 -8.65 -22.25 0.85
C LYS A 356 -9.11 -23.35 -0.10
N PRO A 357 -9.64 -23.02 -1.29
CA PRO A 357 -10.04 -24.03 -2.27
C PRO A 357 -8.90 -25.01 -2.55
N GLY A 358 -9.23 -26.31 -2.62
CA GLY A 358 -8.24 -27.38 -2.80
C GLY A 358 -7.57 -27.86 -1.50
N GLN A 359 -7.73 -27.15 -0.38
CA GLN A 359 -7.27 -27.56 0.95
C GLN A 359 -8.44 -27.81 1.91
N ASP A 360 -9.40 -26.88 1.95
CA ASP A 360 -10.59 -26.96 2.80
C ASP A 360 -11.76 -27.66 2.09
N ASP A 361 -12.64 -28.29 2.87
CA ASP A 361 -13.88 -28.88 2.36
C ASP A 361 -14.92 -27.79 2.08
N LEU A 362 -15.32 -27.67 0.81
CA LEU A 362 -16.30 -26.67 0.36
C LEU A 362 -17.76 -27.17 0.41
N SER A 363 -17.99 -28.46 0.71
CA SER A 363 -19.32 -29.09 0.61
C SER A 363 -20.37 -28.53 1.57
N GLY A 364 -19.92 -27.93 2.68
CA GLY A 364 -20.80 -27.31 3.68
C GLY A 364 -21.22 -25.88 3.37
N TYR A 365 -20.77 -25.29 2.25
CA TYR A 365 -21.08 -23.90 1.89
C TYR A 365 -21.99 -23.84 0.67
N SER A 366 -22.91 -22.88 0.67
CA SER A 366 -23.74 -22.53 -0.50
C SER A 366 -23.30 -21.23 -1.17
N PHE A 367 -22.47 -20.43 -0.49
CA PHE A 367 -22.00 -19.14 -0.97
C PHE A 367 -20.50 -18.98 -0.74
N LEU A 368 -19.79 -18.61 -1.80
CA LEU A 368 -18.39 -18.22 -1.76
C LEU A 368 -18.22 -16.79 -2.25
N TYR A 369 -17.33 -16.06 -1.60
CA TYR A 369 -16.96 -14.69 -1.93
C TYR A 369 -15.48 -14.60 -2.30
N LEU A 370 -15.15 -13.91 -3.38
CA LEU A 370 -13.78 -13.65 -3.82
C LEU A 370 -13.62 -12.17 -4.13
N THR A 371 -12.55 -11.56 -3.66
CA THR A 371 -12.21 -10.14 -3.89
C THR A 371 -10.70 -10.00 -3.91
N GLY A 372 -10.18 -8.91 -4.49
CA GLY A 372 -8.75 -8.63 -4.46
C GLY A 372 -8.37 -7.27 -5.06
N LEU A 373 -7.08 -6.93 -4.93
CA LEU A 373 -6.50 -5.68 -5.45
C LEU A 373 -5.36 -5.89 -6.45
N ASP A 374 -4.81 -7.10 -6.53
CA ASP A 374 -3.63 -7.42 -7.32
C ASP A 374 -3.69 -8.84 -7.92
N ASP A 375 -2.59 -9.28 -8.52
CA ASP A 375 -2.55 -10.57 -9.21
C ASP A 375 -2.63 -11.75 -8.23
N PHE A 376 -3.36 -12.79 -8.62
CA PHE A 376 -3.44 -14.08 -7.95
C PHE A 376 -3.74 -15.18 -8.98
N ARG A 377 -3.38 -16.42 -8.70
CA ARG A 377 -3.61 -17.56 -9.59
C ARG A 377 -4.24 -18.71 -8.83
N LEU A 378 -5.39 -19.16 -9.32
CA LEU A 378 -5.97 -20.40 -8.85
C LEU A 378 -5.18 -21.57 -9.46
N ASP A 379 -4.62 -22.44 -8.63
CA ASP A 379 -4.03 -23.68 -9.12
C ASP A 379 -5.12 -24.67 -9.55
N GLU A 380 -4.72 -25.80 -10.15
CA GLU A 380 -5.70 -26.77 -10.66
C GLU A 380 -6.52 -27.42 -9.53
N SER A 381 -5.94 -27.56 -8.34
CA SER A 381 -6.64 -28.09 -7.16
C SER A 381 -7.77 -27.15 -6.72
N SER A 382 -7.48 -25.85 -6.62
CA SER A 382 -8.45 -24.79 -6.34
C SER A 382 -9.55 -24.75 -7.38
N ARG A 383 -9.20 -24.80 -8.68
CA ARG A 383 -10.17 -24.80 -9.78
C ARG A 383 -11.06 -26.05 -9.77
N ALA A 384 -10.51 -27.21 -9.46
CA ALA A 384 -11.29 -28.44 -9.33
C ALA A 384 -12.29 -28.34 -8.18
N ALA A 385 -11.87 -27.84 -7.01
CA ALA A 385 -12.73 -27.63 -5.85
C ALA A 385 -13.86 -26.63 -6.14
N LEU A 386 -13.55 -25.48 -6.73
CA LEU A 386 -14.53 -24.46 -7.10
C LEU A 386 -15.51 -24.96 -8.17
N ARG A 387 -15.05 -25.70 -9.20
CA ARG A 387 -15.96 -26.35 -10.16
C ARG A 387 -16.87 -27.37 -9.49
N GLY A 388 -16.35 -28.11 -8.50
CA GLY A 388 -17.14 -29.02 -7.67
C GLY A 388 -18.23 -28.28 -6.90
N PHE A 389 -17.86 -27.18 -6.23
CA PHE A 389 -18.79 -26.31 -5.51
C PHE A 389 -19.91 -25.78 -6.42
N LEU A 390 -19.57 -25.24 -7.59
CA LEU A 390 -20.56 -24.72 -8.55
C LEU A 390 -21.52 -25.81 -9.07
N LYS A 391 -21.03 -27.05 -9.25
CA LYS A 391 -21.87 -28.20 -9.67
C LYS A 391 -22.84 -28.68 -8.59
N HIS A 392 -22.60 -28.37 -7.32
CA HIS A 392 -23.49 -28.71 -6.21
C HIS A 392 -24.33 -27.49 -5.79
N SER A 393 -24.73 -26.67 -6.77
CA SER A 393 -25.57 -25.48 -6.57
C SER A 393 -24.94 -24.39 -5.68
N GLY A 394 -23.62 -24.37 -5.56
CA GLY A 394 -22.91 -23.26 -4.92
C GLY A 394 -22.94 -21.98 -5.77
N THR A 395 -23.05 -20.82 -5.14
CA THR A 395 -22.93 -19.50 -5.79
C THR A 395 -21.61 -18.83 -5.43
N LEU A 396 -20.84 -18.42 -6.45
CA LEU A 396 -19.59 -17.68 -6.31
C LEU A 396 -19.78 -16.21 -6.70
N LEU A 397 -19.66 -15.30 -5.73
CA LEU A 397 -19.59 -13.86 -5.97
C LEU A 397 -18.13 -13.42 -6.06
N ILE A 398 -17.77 -12.72 -7.14
CA ILE A 398 -16.46 -12.14 -7.36
C ILE A 398 -16.61 -10.61 -7.42
N ASN A 399 -15.93 -9.90 -6.53
CA ASN A 399 -15.93 -8.45 -6.43
C ASN A 399 -14.59 -7.89 -6.90
N ASN A 400 -14.62 -6.83 -7.70
CA ASN A 400 -13.42 -6.06 -8.03
C ASN A 400 -13.11 -5.03 -6.94
N GLY A 401 -12.19 -5.34 -6.03
CA GLY A 401 -11.79 -4.45 -4.95
C GLY A 401 -11.27 -3.11 -5.47
N LEU A 402 -11.79 -2.01 -4.95
CA LEU A 402 -11.60 -0.63 -5.42
C LEU A 402 -11.92 -0.38 -6.91
N GLY A 403 -12.45 -1.38 -7.64
CA GLY A 403 -12.77 -1.30 -9.07
C GLY A 403 -11.55 -1.06 -9.97
N LEU A 404 -10.38 -1.60 -9.60
CA LEU A 404 -9.13 -1.47 -10.35
C LEU A 404 -9.23 -2.21 -11.69
N ARG A 405 -8.72 -1.58 -12.76
CA ARG A 405 -8.60 -2.20 -14.09
C ARG A 405 -7.60 -3.34 -14.08
N SER A 406 -6.52 -3.21 -13.31
CA SER A 406 -5.52 -4.27 -13.14
C SER A 406 -6.14 -5.54 -12.54
N PHE A 407 -6.95 -5.42 -11.50
CA PHE A 407 -7.65 -6.56 -10.91
C PHE A 407 -8.80 -7.08 -11.78
N ASP A 408 -9.55 -6.22 -12.48
CA ASP A 408 -10.58 -6.67 -13.46
C ASP A 408 -10.00 -7.66 -14.49
N ALA A 409 -8.82 -7.34 -15.04
CA ALA A 409 -8.13 -8.23 -15.98
C ALA A 409 -7.76 -9.58 -15.35
N VAL A 410 -7.32 -9.59 -14.08
CA VAL A 410 -6.97 -10.80 -13.33
C VAL A 410 -8.22 -11.64 -13.04
N ALA A 411 -9.28 -11.02 -12.52
CA ALA A 411 -10.54 -11.70 -12.22
C ALA A 411 -11.12 -12.37 -13.48
N ARG A 412 -11.16 -11.66 -14.60
CA ARG A 412 -11.63 -12.23 -15.88
C ARG A 412 -10.76 -13.39 -16.36
N ARG A 413 -9.44 -13.29 -16.21
CA ARG A 413 -8.51 -14.38 -16.54
C ARG A 413 -8.79 -15.63 -15.71
N GLU A 414 -8.93 -15.49 -14.39
CA GLU A 414 -9.17 -16.62 -13.51
C GLU A 414 -10.57 -17.21 -13.69
N ILE A 415 -11.59 -16.40 -13.96
CA ILE A 415 -12.95 -16.89 -14.31
C ILE A 415 -12.93 -17.71 -15.60
N ALA A 416 -12.23 -17.23 -16.64
CA ALA A 416 -12.10 -17.95 -17.90
C ALA A 416 -11.33 -19.27 -17.75
N ALA A 417 -10.34 -19.31 -16.85
CA ALA A 417 -9.61 -20.53 -16.52
C ALA A 417 -10.44 -21.50 -15.65
N LEU A 418 -11.30 -20.98 -14.77
CA LEU A 418 -12.18 -21.76 -13.90
C LEU A 418 -13.28 -22.48 -14.70
N LEU A 419 -13.90 -21.80 -15.67
CA LEU A 419 -14.96 -22.35 -16.53
C LEU A 419 -14.61 -22.18 -18.02
N PRO A 420 -13.71 -23.01 -18.59
CA PRO A 420 -13.33 -22.91 -19.99
C PRO A 420 -14.53 -23.03 -20.93
N GLY A 421 -14.67 -22.05 -21.83
CA GLY A 421 -15.76 -22.00 -22.82
C GLY A 421 -17.04 -21.30 -22.33
N ALA A 422 -17.19 -21.08 -21.03
CA ALA A 422 -18.24 -20.21 -20.52
C ALA A 422 -17.89 -18.73 -20.78
N ARG A 423 -18.91 -17.89 -20.88
CA ARG A 423 -18.74 -16.45 -21.08
C ARG A 423 -19.44 -15.69 -19.97
N LEU A 424 -18.72 -14.75 -19.36
CA LEU A 424 -19.35 -13.71 -18.54
C LEU A 424 -20.25 -12.88 -19.44
N VAL A 425 -21.52 -12.79 -19.07
CA VAL A 425 -22.53 -11.98 -19.77
C VAL A 425 -23.16 -10.98 -18.81
N PRO A 426 -23.42 -9.73 -19.23
CA PRO A 426 -24.15 -8.78 -18.39
C PRO A 426 -25.52 -9.32 -17.97
N LEU A 427 -25.85 -9.21 -16.69
CA LEU A 427 -27.17 -9.60 -16.19
C LEU A 427 -28.23 -8.56 -16.64
N PRO A 428 -29.37 -9.00 -17.21
CA PRO A 428 -30.39 -8.08 -17.66
C PRO A 428 -31.03 -7.35 -16.47
N PRO A 429 -31.48 -6.08 -16.61
CA PRO A 429 -32.14 -5.34 -15.53
C PRO A 429 -33.38 -6.03 -14.94
N THR A 430 -33.98 -6.97 -15.67
CA THR A 430 -35.13 -7.78 -15.25
C THR A 430 -34.74 -9.05 -14.48
N HIS A 431 -33.45 -9.30 -14.26
CA HIS A 431 -33.00 -10.52 -13.58
C HIS A 431 -33.55 -10.59 -12.15
N PRO A 432 -34.04 -11.76 -11.67
CA PRO A 432 -34.67 -11.91 -10.34
C PRO A 432 -33.80 -11.42 -9.17
N LEU A 433 -32.48 -11.51 -9.29
CA LEU A 433 -31.51 -10.97 -8.34
C LEU A 433 -31.78 -9.51 -7.98
N TYR A 434 -32.18 -8.65 -8.93
CA TYR A 434 -32.44 -7.23 -8.66
C TYR A 434 -33.76 -6.96 -7.93
N THR A 435 -34.54 -8.00 -7.63
CA THR A 435 -35.83 -7.92 -6.91
C THR A 435 -35.95 -8.90 -5.75
N ALA A 436 -34.88 -9.60 -5.37
CA ALA A 436 -34.92 -10.69 -4.40
C ALA A 436 -35.41 -10.25 -3.00
N VAL A 437 -34.94 -9.10 -2.50
CA VAL A 437 -35.40 -8.49 -1.24
C VAL A 437 -35.82 -7.04 -1.50
N PHE A 438 -34.89 -6.26 -2.06
CA PHE A 438 -35.11 -4.88 -2.48
C PHE A 438 -35.36 -4.83 -3.98
N LYS A 439 -36.25 -3.93 -4.41
CA LYS A 439 -36.40 -3.61 -5.83
C LYS A 439 -35.35 -2.58 -6.25
N ILE A 440 -34.36 -3.00 -7.02
CA ILE A 440 -33.25 -2.15 -7.47
C ILE A 440 -33.50 -1.73 -8.92
N ASP A 441 -34.21 -0.61 -9.09
CA ASP A 441 -34.43 -0.01 -10.41
C ASP A 441 -33.27 0.89 -10.84
N ARG A 442 -32.48 1.40 -9.89
CA ARG A 442 -31.33 2.28 -10.14
C ARG A 442 -30.23 2.08 -9.10
N SER A 443 -28.99 2.35 -9.49
CA SER A 443 -27.84 2.35 -8.59
C SER A 443 -27.10 3.68 -8.63
N ARG A 444 -26.57 4.07 -7.47
CA ARG A 444 -25.65 5.20 -7.32
C ARG A 444 -24.23 4.69 -7.20
N TYR A 445 -23.31 5.47 -7.72
CA TYR A 445 -21.90 5.14 -7.79
C TYR A 445 -21.05 6.30 -7.31
N THR A 446 -19.87 5.96 -6.84
CA THR A 446 -18.83 6.92 -6.45
C THR A 446 -18.53 7.95 -7.56
N PRO A 447 -18.03 9.14 -7.21
CA PRO A 447 -17.66 10.17 -8.17
C PRO A 447 -16.68 9.68 -9.26
N ALA A 448 -15.80 8.74 -8.93
CA ALA A 448 -14.85 8.16 -9.88
C ALA A 448 -15.57 7.42 -11.03
N VAL A 449 -16.62 6.65 -10.72
CA VAL A 449 -17.43 5.96 -11.73
C VAL A 449 -18.27 6.95 -12.51
N VAL A 450 -18.93 7.90 -11.85
CA VAL A 450 -19.78 8.91 -12.53
C VAL A 450 -18.96 9.76 -13.50
N LYS A 451 -17.71 10.10 -13.14
CA LYS A 451 -16.79 10.80 -14.05
C LYS A 451 -16.43 9.96 -15.29
N ALA A 452 -16.21 8.66 -15.11
CA ALA A 452 -15.82 7.76 -16.20
C ALA A 452 -17.01 7.30 -17.06
N THR A 453 -18.20 7.22 -16.49
CA THR A 453 -19.41 6.73 -17.15
C THR A 453 -20.62 7.50 -16.63
N PRO A 454 -20.86 8.74 -17.12
CA PRO A 454 -21.89 9.64 -16.56
C PRO A 454 -23.32 9.12 -16.63
N ASP A 455 -23.63 8.29 -17.63
CA ASP A 455 -24.99 7.77 -17.86
C ASP A 455 -25.29 6.45 -17.13
N ILE A 456 -24.33 5.94 -16.33
CA ILE A 456 -24.54 4.72 -15.55
C ILE A 456 -25.60 4.95 -14.49
N THR A 457 -26.69 4.18 -14.58
CA THR A 457 -27.86 4.36 -13.72
C THR A 457 -28.44 3.06 -13.20
N TYR A 458 -28.01 1.92 -13.74
CA TYR A 458 -28.44 0.58 -13.35
C TYR A 458 -27.26 -0.21 -12.78
N PRO A 459 -27.49 -1.17 -11.88
CA PRO A 459 -26.44 -2.06 -11.41
C PRO A 459 -25.80 -2.82 -12.57
N VAL A 460 -24.48 -2.94 -12.52
CA VAL A 460 -23.68 -3.65 -13.51
C VAL A 460 -23.10 -4.88 -12.84
N LEU A 461 -23.70 -6.02 -13.12
CA LEU A 461 -23.22 -7.35 -12.79
C LEU A 461 -23.09 -8.16 -14.08
N GLU A 462 -22.08 -9.01 -14.12
CA GLU A 462 -21.93 -10.03 -15.14
C GLU A 462 -22.11 -11.40 -14.48
N GLY A 463 -22.56 -12.40 -15.22
CA GLY A 463 -22.76 -13.73 -14.67
C GLY A 463 -22.46 -14.86 -15.65
N ILE A 464 -22.32 -16.06 -15.09
CA ILE A 464 -22.27 -17.32 -15.83
C ILE A 464 -23.37 -18.23 -15.28
N GLU A 465 -24.20 -18.73 -16.19
CA GLU A 465 -25.21 -19.72 -15.87
C GLU A 465 -24.59 -21.12 -15.77
N VAL A 466 -24.94 -21.83 -14.70
CA VAL A 466 -24.61 -23.23 -14.47
C VAL A 466 -25.89 -23.94 -14.04
N ASP A 467 -26.29 -24.96 -14.80
CA ASP A 467 -27.52 -25.74 -14.57
C ASP A 467 -28.82 -24.91 -14.51
N GLY A 468 -28.86 -23.78 -15.24
CA GLY A 468 -30.06 -22.95 -15.42
C GLY A 468 -30.15 -21.72 -14.50
N ASP A 469 -29.26 -21.62 -13.51
CA ASP A 469 -29.17 -20.46 -12.62
C ASP A 469 -27.83 -19.74 -12.77
N VAL A 470 -27.77 -18.46 -12.45
CA VAL A 470 -26.51 -17.69 -12.43
C VAL A 470 -25.71 -18.07 -11.18
N ARG A 471 -24.71 -18.94 -11.34
CA ARG A 471 -23.89 -19.45 -10.22
C ARG A 471 -22.57 -18.74 -10.04
N VAL A 472 -22.05 -18.08 -11.09
CA VAL A 472 -20.91 -17.16 -10.95
C VAL A 472 -21.41 -15.76 -11.21
N ILE A 473 -21.23 -14.86 -10.25
CA ILE A 473 -21.61 -13.45 -10.32
C ILE A 473 -20.33 -12.63 -10.20
N TYR A 474 -20.08 -11.75 -11.16
CA TYR A 474 -18.94 -10.85 -11.16
C TYR A 474 -19.42 -9.40 -11.11
N SER A 475 -18.84 -8.62 -10.21
CA SER A 475 -19.02 -7.17 -10.18
C SER A 475 -17.72 -6.45 -10.59
N PRO A 476 -17.73 -5.76 -11.75
CA PRO A 476 -16.59 -4.94 -12.19
C PRO A 476 -16.33 -3.70 -11.31
N TYR A 477 -17.35 -3.28 -10.55
CA TYR A 477 -17.28 -2.19 -9.59
C TYR A 477 -17.34 -2.74 -8.18
N ASP A 478 -16.66 -2.08 -7.27
CA ASP A 478 -16.57 -2.54 -5.89
C ASP A 478 -17.92 -2.37 -5.16
N ILE A 479 -18.55 -3.49 -4.80
CA ILE A 479 -19.77 -3.53 -3.99
C ILE A 479 -19.44 -3.60 -2.50
N GLU A 480 -18.32 -4.23 -2.15
CA GLU A 480 -17.92 -4.53 -0.78
C GLU A 480 -17.61 -3.26 0.02
N SER A 481 -16.93 -2.31 -0.61
CA SER A 481 -16.67 -0.98 -0.03
C SER A 481 -17.94 -0.29 0.51
N ALA A 482 -19.08 -0.51 -0.15
CA ALA A 482 -20.36 0.08 0.23
C ALA A 482 -20.91 -0.46 1.57
N TRP A 483 -20.51 -1.67 1.97
CA TRP A 483 -21.06 -2.35 3.15
C TRP A 483 -20.52 -1.78 4.47
N LEU A 484 -19.29 -1.25 4.48
CA LEU A 484 -18.73 -0.54 5.64
C LEU A 484 -19.26 0.88 5.77
N GLY A 485 -19.74 1.48 4.67
CA GLY A 485 -20.28 2.83 4.67
C GLY A 485 -19.23 3.95 4.86
N CYS A 486 -17.94 3.64 4.72
CA CYS A 486 -16.87 4.65 4.69
C CYS A 486 -16.52 5.04 3.24
N GLU A 487 -15.85 6.18 3.11
CA GLU A 487 -15.42 6.69 1.81
C GLU A 487 -14.04 6.17 1.42
N TYR A 488 -13.93 5.72 0.17
CA TYR A 488 -12.68 5.28 -0.44
C TYR A 488 -12.35 6.19 -1.63
N PRO A 489 -11.46 7.17 -1.46
CA PRO A 489 -11.13 8.10 -2.53
C PRO A 489 -10.64 7.38 -3.80
N LEU A 490 -11.19 7.80 -4.95
CA LEU A 490 -10.92 7.22 -6.27
C LEU A 490 -11.34 5.75 -6.48
N ALA A 491 -11.91 5.07 -5.48
CA ALA A 491 -12.47 3.74 -5.67
C ALA A 491 -13.58 3.80 -6.72
N ARG A 492 -13.56 2.87 -7.68
CA ARG A 492 -14.63 2.68 -8.65
C ARG A 492 -15.67 1.73 -8.05
N ALA A 493 -16.51 2.30 -7.20
CA ALA A 493 -17.43 1.57 -6.35
C ALA A 493 -18.88 2.02 -6.46
N TYR A 494 -19.79 1.21 -5.92
CA TYR A 494 -21.16 1.61 -5.60
C TYR A 494 -21.20 2.52 -4.36
N GLU A 495 -22.17 3.43 -4.28
CA GLU A 495 -22.41 4.17 -3.04
C GLU A 495 -23.04 3.27 -1.96
N PRO A 496 -22.86 3.56 -0.66
CA PRO A 496 -23.32 2.73 0.46
C PRO A 496 -24.74 2.21 0.35
N TYR A 497 -25.70 3.08 0.00
CA TYR A 497 -27.11 2.70 -0.14
C TYR A 497 -27.33 1.63 -1.22
N SER A 498 -26.78 1.84 -2.41
CA SER A 498 -26.98 0.94 -3.55
C SER A 498 -26.19 -0.35 -3.40
N GLY A 499 -24.93 -0.29 -2.97
CA GLY A 499 -24.08 -1.47 -2.82
C GLY A 499 -24.56 -2.40 -1.69
N THR A 500 -25.09 -1.83 -0.59
CA THR A 500 -25.66 -2.63 0.51
C THR A 500 -26.93 -3.37 0.09
N GLN A 501 -27.87 -2.69 -0.58
CA GLN A 501 -29.07 -3.36 -1.09
C GLN A 501 -28.74 -4.45 -2.12
N LEU A 502 -27.78 -4.17 -3.01
CA LEU A 502 -27.32 -5.12 -4.00
C LEU A 502 -26.67 -6.35 -3.34
N GLY A 503 -25.83 -6.15 -2.31
CA GLY A 503 -25.24 -7.23 -1.52
C GLY A 503 -26.30 -8.13 -0.88
N VAL A 504 -27.29 -7.54 -0.20
CA VAL A 504 -28.40 -8.30 0.42
C VAL A 504 -29.16 -9.12 -0.62
N ASN A 505 -29.47 -8.52 -1.77
CA ASN A 505 -30.14 -9.21 -2.87
C ASN A 505 -29.31 -10.37 -3.44
N ILE A 506 -28.00 -10.20 -3.63
CA ILE A 506 -27.11 -11.27 -4.11
C ILE A 506 -27.09 -12.44 -3.12
N MET A 507 -26.97 -12.17 -1.82
CA MET A 507 -26.96 -13.21 -0.79
C MET A 507 -28.31 -13.94 -0.71
N MET A 508 -29.42 -13.21 -0.80
CA MET A 508 -30.75 -13.81 -0.84
C MET A 508 -30.95 -14.67 -2.09
N TYR A 509 -30.50 -14.19 -3.25
CA TYR A 509 -30.53 -14.95 -4.50
C TYR A 509 -29.75 -16.26 -4.35
N ALA A 510 -28.50 -16.19 -3.86
CA ALA A 510 -27.65 -17.36 -3.59
C ALA A 510 -28.22 -18.34 -2.56
N ALA A 511 -29.05 -17.85 -1.62
CA ALA A 511 -29.70 -18.70 -0.62
C ALA A 511 -30.97 -19.40 -1.13
N THR A 512 -31.53 -18.96 -2.27
CA THR A 512 -32.84 -19.40 -2.76
C THR A 512 -32.81 -20.12 -4.11
N HIS A 513 -31.70 -19.99 -4.84
CA HIS A 513 -31.44 -20.67 -6.11
C HIS A 513 -30.19 -21.49 -5.87
#